data_AF-A0A5M9QJR0-F1
#
_entry.id   AF-A0A5M9QJR0-F1
#
_cell.length_a   1.000
_cell.length_b   1.000
_cell.length_c   1.000
_cell.angle_alpha   90.00
_cell.angle_beta   90.00
_cell.angle_gamma   90.00
#
_symmetry.space_group_name_H-M   'P 1'
#
loop_
_entity.id
_entity.type
_entity.pdbx_description
1 polymer ?
#
loop_
_entity_poly.entity_id
_entity_poly.type
_entity_poly.pdbx_seq_one_letter_code
_entity_poly.pdbx_strand_id
1 'polypeptide(L)' 'MAGILGIDTKTLYNWKKHKPNLYRIVMLGFKFDELLECSKRNYAELLEIEAHLT' A
#
# COMPACT_ATOMS: atom_id res chain seq x y z
N MET A 1 4.16 -12.88 1.77
CA MET A 1 2.80 -12.68 1.24
C MET A 1 1.97 -13.94 1.30
N ALA A 2 2.29 -15.01 0.53
CA ALA A 2 1.48 -16.24 0.52
C ALA A 2 1.27 -16.84 1.92
N GLY A 3 2.35 -16.99 2.69
CA GLY A 3 2.27 -17.47 4.08
C GLY A 3 1.53 -16.54 5.04
N ILE A 4 1.60 -15.21 4.83
CA ILE A 4 0.85 -14.23 5.64
C ILE A 4 -0.66 -14.36 5.38
N LEU A 5 -1.04 -14.63 4.13
CA LEU A 5 -2.42 -14.83 3.71
C LEU A 5 -2.93 -16.25 3.96
N GLY A 6 -2.08 -17.20 4.38
CA GLY A 6 -2.43 -18.61 4.52
C GLY A 6 -2.84 -19.27 3.20
N ILE A 7 -2.27 -18.84 2.06
CA ILE A 7 -2.58 -19.38 0.73
C ILE A 7 -1.34 -19.91 0.03
N ASP A 8 -1.55 -20.77 -0.96
CA ASP A 8 -0.49 -21.22 -1.85
C ASP A 8 0.05 -20.10 -2.75
N THR A 9 1.33 -20.21 -3.12
CA THR A 9 1.97 -19.32 -4.10
C THR A 9 1.28 -19.38 -5.46
N LYS A 10 0.74 -20.54 -5.85
CA LYS A 10 -0.07 -20.70 -7.06
C LYS A 10 -1.34 -19.84 -7.03
N THR A 11 -1.96 -19.67 -5.86
CA THR A 11 -3.13 -18.80 -5.68
C THR A 11 -2.79 -17.34 -5.98
N LEU A 12 -1.65 -16.85 -5.48
CA LEU A 12 -1.16 -15.51 -5.83
C LEU A 12 -0.90 -15.36 -7.33
N TYR A 13 -0.29 -16.36 -7.97
CA TYR A 13 -0.07 -16.36 -9.42
C TYR A 13 -1.40 -16.32 -10.20
N ASN A 14 -2.38 -17.12 -9.78
CA ASN A 14 -3.71 -17.16 -10.38
C ASN A 14 -4.44 -15.82 -10.21
N TRP A 15 -4.31 -15.16 -9.06
CA TRP A 15 -4.86 -13.82 -8.88
C TRP A 15 -4.21 -12.82 -9.83
N LYS A 16 -2.88 -12.83 -9.93
CA LYS A 16 -2.16 -11.94 -10.86
C LYS A 16 -2.60 -12.14 -12.30
N LYS A 17 -2.79 -13.40 -12.73
CA LYS A 17 -3.10 -13.77 -14.12
C LYS A 17 -4.57 -13.63 -14.48
N HIS A 18 -5.48 -14.02 -13.59
CA HIS A 18 -6.90 -14.18 -13.89
C HIS A 18 -7.82 -13.26 -13.09
N LYS A 19 -7.34 -12.64 -12.00
CA LYS A 19 -8.09 -11.71 -11.15
C LYS A 19 -7.24 -10.48 -10.81
N PRO A 20 -6.76 -9.71 -11.81
CA PRO A 20 -5.76 -8.66 -11.59
C PRO A 20 -6.22 -7.58 -10.60
N ASN A 21 -7.53 -7.27 -10.56
CA ASN A 21 -8.08 -6.32 -9.58
C ASN A 21 -7.96 -6.82 -8.13
N LEU A 22 -8.22 -8.11 -7.89
CA LEU A 22 -8.03 -8.72 -6.56
C LEU A 22 -6.56 -8.66 -6.16
N TYR A 23 -5.67 -9.08 -7.07
CA TYR A 23 -4.23 -9.02 -6.83
C TYR A 23 -3.79 -7.60 -6.49
N ARG A 24 -4.23 -6.59 -7.27
CA ARG A 24 -3.91 -5.18 -7.03
C ARG A 24 -4.39 -4.71 -5.66
N ILE A 25 -5.63 -4.99 -5.27
CA ILE A 25 -6.20 -4.58 -3.98
C ILE A 25 -5.40 -5.19 -2.82
N VAL A 26 -5.12 -6.49 -2.88
CA VAL A 26 -4.34 -7.19 -1.85
C VAL A 26 -2.93 -6.61 -1.74
N MET A 27 -2.25 -6.40 -2.88
CA MET A 27 -0.91 -5.80 -2.90
C MET A 27 -0.89 -4.37 -2.35
N LEU A 28 -1.92 -3.57 -2.61
CA LEU A 28 -2.06 -2.24 -2.02
C LEU A 28 -2.24 -2.32 -0.50
N GLY A 29 -3.01 -3.28 0.00
CA GLY A 29 -3.15 -3.53 1.44
C GLY A 29 -1.80 -3.83 2.11
N PHE A 30 -0.92 -4.62 1.47
CA PHE A 30 0.44 -4.87 1.99
C PHE A 30 1.34 -3.64 2.01
N LYS A 31 1.05 -2.63 1.19
CA LYS A 31 1.80 -1.35 1.16
C LYS A 31 1.17 -0.28 2.03
N PHE A 32 0.09 -0.61 2.77
CA PHE A 32 -0.70 0.39 3.49
C PHE A 32 0.15 1.17 4.50
N ASP A 33 0.94 0.48 5.33
CA ASP A 33 1.77 1.14 6.35
C ASP A 33 2.79 2.09 5.73
N GLU A 34 3.45 1.68 4.63
CA GLU A 34 4.40 2.53 3.90
C GLU A 34 3.73 3.78 3.32
N LEU A 35 2.54 3.61 2.73
CA LEU A 35 1.73 4.69 2.18
C LEU A 35 1.22 5.64 3.27
N LEU A 36 0.81 5.09 4.41
CA LEU A 36 0.37 5.87 5.57
C LEU A 36 1.51 6.73 6.12
N GLU A 37 2.70 6.17 6.30
CA GLU A 37 3.87 6.92 6.76
C GLU A 37 4.32 7.97 5.74
N CYS A 38 4.25 7.68 4.44
CA CYS A 38 4.47 8.67 3.40
C CYS A 38 3.46 9.83 3.50
N SER A 39 2.17 9.52 3.66
CA SER A 39 1.13 10.52 3.80
C SER A 39 1.33 11.41 5.03
N LYS A 40 1.76 10.84 6.17
CA LYS A 40 2.05 11.62 7.39
C LYS A 40 3.21 12.59 7.18
N ARG A 41 4.29 12.15 6.52
CA ARG A 41 5.43 13.03 6.18
C ARG A 41 5.01 14.16 5.26
N ASN A 42 4.30 13.86 4.19
CA ASN A 42 3.81 14.88 3.26
C ASN A 42 2.93 15.91 3.98
N TYR A 43 2.06 15.46 4.89
CA TYR A 43 1.24 16.38 5.68
C TYR A 43 2.08 17.28 6.60
N ALA A 44 3.09 16.71 7.27
CA ALA A 44 4.01 17.48 8.11
C ALA A 44 4.79 18.53 7.30
N GLU A 45 5.31 18.16 6.13
CA GLU A 45 6.01 19.09 5.22
C GLU A 45 5.10 20.25 4.78
N LEU A 46 3.82 19.96 4.48
CA LEU A 46 2.86 21.00 4.11
C LEU A 46 2.58 21.97 5.26
N LEU A 47 2.50 21.48 6.51
CA LEU A 47 2.34 22.34 7.69
C LEU A 47 3.56 23.23 7.93
N GLU A 48 4.78 22.71 7.73
CA GLU A 48 6.00 23.52 7.82
C GLU A 48 6.01 24.65 6.78
N ILE A 49 5.62 24.35 5.53
CA ILE A 49 5.49 25.35 4.47
C ILE A 49 4.46 26.44 4.84
N GLU A 50 3.28 26.04 5.34
CA GLU A 50 2.26 26.99 5.79
C GLU A 50 2.76 27.89 6.93
N ALA A 51 3.47 27.32 7.91
CA ALA A 51 4.05 28.06 9.03
C ALA A 51 5.13 29.06 8.60
N HIS A 52 5.85 28.80 7.51
CA HIS A 52 6.84 29.74 6.96
C HIS A 52 6.21 30.88 6.12
N LEU A 53 4.92 30.80 5.82
CA LEU A 53 4.17 31.82 5.07
C LEU A 53 3.39 32.79 5.98
N THR A 54 3.31 32.53 7.28
CA THR A 54 2.63 33.34 8.30
C THR A 54 3.60 33.95 9.29
#